data_AF-A0A1G1XBN5-F1
#
_entry.id   AF-A0A1G1XBN5-F1
#
_cell.length_a   1.000
_cell.length_b   1.000
_cell.length_c   1.000
_cell.angle_alpha   90.00
_cell.angle_beta   90.00
_cell.angle_gamma   90.00
#
_symmetry.space_group_name_H-M   'P 1'
#
loop_
_entity.id
_entity.type
_entity.pdbx_description
1 polymer ?
#
loop_
_entity_poly.entity_id
_entity_poly.type
_entity_poly.pdbx_seq_one_letter_code
_entity_poly.pdbx_strand_id
1 'polypeptide(L)'
;MKNILKACMNWKVLLGIGVVMLLAYLFVPNIASYSWVLFVLVCPLSMMLMMAGMNHGENKSEKLFVCPECSLEYKDAEWAKKCTAWCKEHHSCNLEIIKHAV
;
A
#
# COMPACT_ATOMS: atom_id res chain seq x y z
N MET A 1 -19.55 7.01 0.03
CA MET A 1 -19.65 6.19 1.26
C MET A 1 -20.26 4.79 1.11
N LYS A 2 -20.84 4.37 -0.03
CA LYS A 2 -21.39 3.01 -0.21
C LYS A 2 -20.37 1.93 -0.64
N ASN A 3 -19.18 2.33 -1.08
CA ASN A 3 -18.20 1.41 -1.68
C ASN A 3 -17.16 0.86 -0.69
N ILE A 4 -17.01 1.49 0.48
CA ILE A 4 -16.09 1.05 1.54
C ILE A 4 -16.69 -0.14 2.31
N LEU A 5 -18.02 -0.16 2.51
CA LEU A 5 -18.73 -1.29 3.12
C LEU A 5 -18.68 -2.58 2.28
N LYS A 6 -18.65 -2.46 0.95
CA LYS A 6 -18.70 -3.61 0.03
C LYS A 6 -17.39 -4.40 -0.01
N ALA A 7 -16.28 -3.77 0.35
CA ALA A 7 -14.96 -4.41 0.42
C ALA A 7 -14.77 -5.23 1.72
N CYS A 8 -15.28 -4.73 2.86
CA CYS A 8 -15.22 -5.45 4.14
C CYS A 8 -16.21 -6.62 4.24
N MET A 9 -17.34 -6.54 3.52
CA MET A 9 -18.38 -7.56 3.51
C MET A 9 -18.38 -8.38 2.22
N ASN A 10 -17.19 -8.72 1.73
CA ASN A 10 -17.06 -9.73 0.68
C ASN A 10 -17.42 -11.10 1.29
N TRP A 11 -18.26 -11.87 0.61
CA TRP A 11 -18.68 -13.19 1.07
C TRP A 11 -17.51 -14.09 1.49
N LYS A 12 -16.36 -13.98 0.80
CA LYS A 12 -15.12 -14.70 1.17
C LYS A 12 -14.56 -14.31 2.54
N VAL A 13 -14.65 -13.03 2.91
CA VAL A 13 -14.20 -12.50 4.21
C VAL A 13 -15.18 -12.88 5.31
N LEU A 14 -16.49 -12.84 5.02
CA LEU A 14 -17.53 -13.27 5.95
C LEU A 14 -17.42 -14.75 6.29
N LEU A 15 -17.11 -15.58 5.29
CA LEU A 15 -16.87 -17.02 5.45
C LEU A 15 -15.61 -17.28 6.31
N GLY A 16 -14.55 -16.49 6.12
CA GLY A 16 -13.35 -16.53 6.96
C GLY A 16 -13.62 -16.17 8.43
N ILE A 17 -14.32 -15.06 8.69
CA ILE A 17 -14.69 -14.64 10.05
C ILE A 17 -15.60 -15.67 10.71
N GLY A 18 -16.56 -16.23 9.97
CA GLY A 18 -17.47 -17.27 10.46
C GLY A 18 -16.74 -18.55 10.87
N VAL A 19 -15.75 -19.01 10.10
CA VAL A 19 -14.95 -20.20 10.43
C VAL A 19 -14.08 -19.97 11.66
N VAL A 20 -13.47 -18.79 11.79
CA VAL A 20 -12.66 -18.44 12.98
C VAL A 20 -13.53 -18.37 14.24
N MET A 21 -14.72 -17.78 14.16
CA MET A 21 -15.69 -17.76 15.27
C MET A 21 -16.17 -19.17 15.67
N LEU A 22 -16.48 -20.02 14.68
CA LEU A 22 -16.94 -21.40 14.92
C LEU A 22 -15.84 -22.25 15.56
N LEU A 23 -14.60 -22.12 15.08
CA LEU A 23 -13.44 -22.81 15.65
C LEU A 23 -13.15 -22.32 17.07
N ALA A 24 -13.22 -21.02 17.33
CA ALA A 24 -13.06 -20.46 18.68
C ALA A 24 -14.15 -20.98 19.64
N TYR A 25 -15.39 -21.11 19.17
CA TYR A 25 -16.50 -21.66 19.95
C TYR A 25 -16.32 -23.16 20.25
N LEU A 26 -15.83 -23.93 19.27
CA LEU A 26 -15.57 -25.37 19.44
C LEU A 26 -14.34 -25.65 20.32
N PHE A 27 -13.33 -24.79 20.30
CA PHE A 27 -12.09 -24.98 21.09
C PHE A 27 -12.15 -24.44 22.51
N VAL A 28 -13.16 -23.63 22.89
CA VAL A 28 -13.19 -22.97 24.20
C VAL A 28 -14.53 -23.18 24.91
N PRO A 29 -14.73 -24.32 25.62
CA PRO A 29 -15.93 -24.54 26.43
C PRO A 29 -15.98 -23.68 27.72
N ASN A 30 -15.01 -22.78 27.96
CA ASN A 30 -14.90 -21.99 29.20
C ASN A 30 -14.38 -20.55 28.96
N ILE A 31 -15.13 -19.74 28.21
CA ILE A 31 -14.75 -18.37 27.78
C ILE A 31 -14.76 -17.33 28.94
N ALA A 32 -15.26 -17.67 30.13
CA ALA A 32 -15.37 -16.72 31.24
C ALA A 32 -14.02 -16.28 31.86
N SER A 33 -12.93 -17.02 31.63
CA SER A 33 -11.64 -16.74 32.29
C SER A 33 -10.60 -16.05 31.39
N TYR A 34 -10.79 -16.04 30.07
CA TYR A 34 -9.76 -15.62 29.10
C TYR A 34 -10.10 -14.31 28.34
N SER A 35 -10.99 -13.48 28.91
CA SER A 35 -11.40 -12.18 28.34
C SER A 35 -10.22 -11.26 28.00
N TRP A 36 -9.14 -11.28 28.80
CA TRP A 36 -7.96 -10.46 28.58
C TRP A 36 -7.04 -10.97 27.45
N VAL A 37 -6.88 -12.29 27.33
CA VAL A 37 -5.95 -12.91 26.36
C VAL A 37 -6.51 -12.84 24.92
N LEU A 38 -7.83 -12.88 24.77
CA LEU A 38 -8.49 -12.74 23.47
C LEU A 38 -8.26 -11.35 22.84
N PHE A 39 -8.31 -10.29 23.66
CA PHE A 39 -8.02 -8.92 23.23
C PHE A 39 -6.52 -8.72 22.90
N VAL A 40 -5.62 -9.34 23.68
CA VAL A 40 -4.18 -9.25 23.44
C VAL A 40 -3.78 -9.98 22.16
N LEU A 41 -4.43 -11.08 21.77
CA LEU A 41 -4.14 -11.80 20.52
C LEU A 41 -4.77 -11.15 19.27
N VAL A 42 -5.84 -10.37 19.42
CA VAL A 42 -6.41 -9.57 18.32
C VAL A 42 -5.44 -8.48 17.85
N CYS A 43 -4.66 -7.88 18.75
CA CYS A 43 -3.70 -6.83 18.41
C CYS A 43 -2.54 -7.27 17.47
N PRO A 44 -1.80 -8.36 17.73
CA PRO A 44 -0.73 -8.82 16.84
C PRO A 44 -1.30 -9.30 15.51
N LEU A 45 -2.49 -9.90 15.51
CA LEU A 45 -3.16 -10.30 14.28
C LEU A 45 -3.56 -9.07 13.43
N SER A 46 -4.05 -8.00 14.06
CA SER A 46 -4.35 -6.73 13.39
C SER A 46 -3.10 -6.07 12.81
N MET A 47 -1.96 -6.15 13.50
CA MET A 47 -0.68 -5.63 12.96
C MET A 47 -0.18 -6.47 11.79
N MET A 48 -0.32 -7.79 11.87
CA MET A 48 0.14 -8.71 10.83
C MET A 48 -0.69 -8.60 9.55
N LEU A 49 -2.00 -8.34 9.66
CA LEU A 49 -2.87 -8.08 8.51
C LEU A 49 -2.56 -6.75 7.81
N MET A 50 -2.12 -5.72 8.53
CA MET A 50 -1.77 -4.43 7.92
C MET A 50 -0.44 -4.47 7.12
N MET A 51 0.52 -5.31 7.52
CA MET A 51 1.77 -5.49 6.76
C MET A 51 1.61 -6.39 5.53
N ALA A 52 0.69 -7.36 5.58
CA ALA A 52 0.37 -8.22 4.44
C ALA A 52 -0.38 -7.50 3.29
N GLY A 53 -0.82 -6.26 3.51
CA GLY A 53 -1.58 -5.44 2.55
C GLY A 53 -0.74 -4.47 1.71
N MET A 54 0.59 -4.40 1.89
CA MET A 54 1.46 -3.66 0.97
C MET A 54 1.71 -4.50 -0.28
N ASN A 55 0.73 -4.46 -1.18
CA ASN A 55 0.81 -4.98 -2.53
C ASN A 55 1.86 -4.14 -3.29
N HIS A 56 3.10 -4.61 -3.36
CA HIS A 56 4.12 -4.01 -4.22
C HIS A 56 3.68 -4.33 -5.66
N GLY A 57 2.91 -3.40 -6.23
CA GLY A 57 2.62 -3.42 -7.65
C GLY A 57 3.95 -3.43 -8.38
N GLU A 58 4.25 -4.55 -9.03
CA GLU A 58 5.37 -4.69 -9.96
C GLU A 58 5.09 -3.73 -11.12
N ASN A 59 5.51 -2.46 -10.95
CA ASN A 59 5.64 -1.55 -12.06
C ASN A 59 6.69 -2.16 -12.96
N LYS A 60 6.27 -2.61 -14.14
CA LYS A 60 7.19 -2.90 -15.24
C LYS A 60 8.20 -1.76 -15.27
N SER A 61 9.45 -2.07 -14.93
CA SER A 61 10.55 -1.13 -15.04
C SER A 61 10.82 -0.91 -16.52
N GLU A 62 9.95 -0.13 -17.16
CA GLU A 62 10.30 0.63 -18.35
C GLU A 62 11.57 1.41 -18.01
N LYS A 63 12.51 1.50 -18.94
CA LYS A 63 13.75 2.25 -18.71
C LYS A 63 13.39 3.73 -18.61
N LEU A 64 13.06 4.18 -17.41
CA LEU A 64 12.83 5.58 -17.10
C LEU A 64 14.18 6.25 -16.85
N PHE A 65 14.32 7.45 -17.37
CA PHE A 65 15.47 8.30 -17.18
C PHE A 65 15.18 9.26 -16.03
N VAL A 66 16.00 9.19 -14.99
CA VAL A 66 15.83 9.99 -13.77
C VAL A 66 16.71 11.22 -13.82
N CYS A 67 16.15 12.38 -13.48
CA CYS A 67 16.93 13.60 -13.27
C CYS A 67 17.63 13.56 -11.89
N PRO A 68 18.97 13.71 -11.80
CA PRO A 68 19.68 13.62 -10.53
C PRO A 68 19.44 14.81 -9.59
N GLU A 69 18.95 15.94 -10.09
CA GLU A 69 18.73 17.16 -9.28
C GLU A 69 17.36 17.12 -8.58
N CYS A 70 16.30 16.74 -9.31
CA CYS A 70 14.92 16.78 -8.82
C CYS A 70 14.27 15.40 -8.63
N SER A 71 14.97 14.32 -8.99
CA SER A 71 14.49 12.92 -8.89
C SER A 71 13.20 12.62 -9.67
N LEU A 72 12.83 13.45 -10.65
CA LEU A 72 11.71 13.16 -11.54
C LEU A 72 12.09 12.11 -12.59
N GLU A 73 11.15 11.23 -12.89
CA GLU A 73 11.28 10.15 -13.85
C GLU A 73 10.65 10.52 -15.19
N TYR A 74 11.36 10.23 -16.28
CA TYR A 74 10.93 10.54 -17.65
C TYR A 74 11.02 9.30 -18.54
N LYS A 75 10.11 9.16 -19.50
CA LYS A 75 10.17 8.09 -20.50
C LYS A 75 11.36 8.25 -21.46
N ASP A 76 11.71 9.50 -21.77
CA ASP A 76 12.73 9.83 -22.75
C ASP A 76 13.98 10.44 -22.11
N ALA A 77 15.15 10.01 -22.58
CA ALA A 77 16.44 10.54 -22.14
C ALA A 77 16.59 12.05 -22.43
N GLU A 78 15.95 12.54 -23.48
CA GLU A 78 15.98 13.96 -23.86
C GLU A 78 15.31 14.84 -22.80
N TRP A 79 14.18 14.40 -22.25
CA TRP A 79 13.47 15.13 -21.21
C TRP A 79 14.26 15.14 -19.89
N ALA A 80 14.86 14.02 -19.50
CA ALA A 80 15.73 13.96 -18.34
C ALA A 80 16.96 14.88 -18.48
N LYS A 81 17.57 14.94 -19.67
CA LYS A 81 18.70 15.85 -19.96
C LYS A 81 18.28 17.33 -19.90
N LYS A 82 17.15 17.69 -20.51
CA LYS A 82 16.60 19.06 -20.44
C LYS A 82 16.30 19.46 -19.00
N CYS A 83 15.70 18.54 -18.22
CA CYS A 83 15.41 18.75 -16.81
C CYS A 83 16.70 18.98 -16.00
N THR A 84 17.72 18.14 -16.22
CA THR A 84 19.02 18.26 -15.54
C THR A 84 19.72 19.59 -15.88
N ALA A 85 19.72 20.00 -17.15
CA ALA A 85 20.33 21.25 -17.58
C ALA A 85 19.62 22.46 -16.94
N TRP A 86 18.29 22.47 -16.96
CA TRP A 86 17.51 23.55 -16.34
C TRP A 86 17.70 23.61 -14.82
N CYS A 87 17.65 22.46 -14.14
CA CYS A 87 17.84 22.42 -12.69
C CYS A 87 19.23 22.90 -12.28
N LYS A 88 20.29 22.58 -13.05
CA LYS A 88 21.65 23.06 -12.76
C LYS A 88 21.82 24.56 -12.97
N GLU A 89 21.18 25.11 -13.99
CA GLU A 89 21.30 26.54 -14.32
C GLU A 89 20.44 27.42 -13.39
N HIS A 90 19.19 27.01 -13.16
CA HIS A 90 18.19 27.82 -12.46
C HIS A 90 17.89 27.37 -11.03
N HIS A 91 18.45 26.24 -10.56
CA HIS A 91 18.17 25.66 -9.24
C HIS A 91 16.66 25.50 -8.95
N SER A 92 15.87 25.31 -10.00
CA SER A 92 14.41 25.20 -9.97
C SER A 92 13.96 24.20 -11.03
N CYS A 93 12.69 23.79 -10.99
CA CYS A 93 12.13 22.90 -12.01
C CYS A 93 11.25 23.70 -12.98
N ASN A 94 11.44 23.50 -14.28
CA ASN A 94 10.62 24.16 -15.31
C ASN A 94 9.26 23.45 -15.47
N LEU A 95 8.16 24.19 -15.34
CA LEU A 95 6.80 23.66 -15.47
C LEU A 95 6.51 23.03 -16.83
N GLU A 96 7.15 23.48 -17.91
CA GLU A 96 6.99 22.87 -19.24
C GLU A 96 7.65 21.50 -19.32
N ILE A 97 8.77 21.31 -18.61
CA ILE A 97 9.51 20.03 -18.58
C ILE A 97 8.81 19.03 -17.66
N ILE A 98 8.34 19.47 -16.47
CA ILE A 98 7.69 18.59 -15.49
C ILE A 98 6.40 17.97 -16.04
N LYS A 99 5.70 18.64 -16.97
CA LYS A 99 4.49 18.09 -17.64
C LYS A 99 4.74 16.76 -18.37
N HIS A 100 6.00 16.43 -18.65
CA HIS A 100 6.39 15.19 -19.32
C HIS A 100 6.92 14.11 -18.34
N ALA A 101 6.92 14.37 -17.04
CA ALA A 101 7.27 13.38 -16.02
C ALA A 101 6.17 12.30 -15.91
N VAL A 102 6.58 11.09 -15.50
CA VAL A 102 5.70 9.92 -15.29
C VAL A 102 5.18 9.88 -13.87
#